data_AF-A0A0F5JKJ8-F1
#
_entry.id   AF-A0A0F5JKJ8-F1
#
_cell.length_a   1.000
_cell.length_b   1.000
_cell.length_c   1.000
_cell.angle_alpha   90.00
_cell.angle_beta   90.00
_cell.angle_gamma   90.00
#
_symmetry.space_group_name_H-M   'P 1'
#
loop_
_entity.id
_entity.type
_entity.pdbx_description
1 polymer ?
#
loop_
_entity_poly.entity_id
_entity_poly.type
_entity_poly.pdbx_seq_one_letter_code
_entity_poly.pdbx_strand_id
1 'polypeptide(L)'
;MTAIELEARKAELARQVLNIDSRDILEKLQDYLKHLYSGKEGTTNVISEEDTISKEEILAGIAEGLNEVAERRRTGTKGRTLRELINEL
;
A
#
# COMPACT_ATOMS: atom_id res chain seq x y z
N MET A 1 -8.61 -18.54 -25.14
CA MET A 1 -9.93 -18.73 -24.50
C MET A 1 -10.97 -18.20 -25.47
N THR A 2 -11.92 -19.03 -25.88
CA THR A 2 -13.03 -18.58 -26.73
C THR A 2 -14.01 -17.76 -25.90
N ALA A 3 -14.82 -16.90 -26.53
CA ALA A 3 -15.82 -16.11 -25.82
C ALA A 3 -16.81 -17.00 -25.03
N ILE A 4 -17.11 -18.19 -25.55
CA ILE A 4 -18.00 -19.17 -24.94
C ILE A 4 -17.39 -19.75 -23.65
N GLU A 5 -16.10 -20.08 -23.66
CA GLU A 5 -15.39 -20.57 -22.48
C GLU A 5 -15.34 -19.52 -21.36
N LEU A 6 -15.18 -18.24 -21.72
CA LEU A 6 -15.16 -17.14 -20.75
C LEU A 6 -16.53 -16.96 -20.08
N GLU A 7 -17.61 -16.96 -20.86
CA GLU A 7 -18.96 -16.83 -20.34
C GLU A 7 -19.37 -18.02 -19.46
N ALA A 8 -19.00 -19.24 -19.86
CA ALA A 8 -19.22 -20.43 -19.03
C ALA A 8 -18.53 -20.30 -17.66
N ARG A 9 -17.29 -19.79 -17.65
CA ARG A 9 -16.50 -19.62 -16.42
C ARG A 9 -17.04 -18.50 -15.52
N LYS A 10 -17.58 -17.42 -16.10
CA LYS A 10 -18.29 -16.38 -15.34
C LYS A 10 -19.56 -16.93 -14.68
N ALA A 11 -20.33 -17.74 -15.41
CA ALA A 11 -21.55 -18.35 -14.90
C ALA A 11 -21.26 -19.34 -13.75
N GLU A 12 -20.19 -20.11 -13.85
CA GLU A 12 -19.74 -21.00 -12.78
C GLU A 12 -19.32 -20.23 -11.53
N LEU A 13 -18.53 -19.16 -11.69
CA LEU A 13 -18.11 -18.32 -10.57
C LEU A 13 -19.32 -17.69 -9.85
N ALA A 14 -20.30 -17.19 -10.61
CA ALA A 14 -21.52 -16.61 -10.02
C ALA A 14 -22.29 -17.62 -9.16
N ARG A 15 -22.37 -18.89 -9.59
CA ARG A 15 -23.01 -19.95 -8.79
C ARG A 15 -22.22 -20.26 -7.51
N GLN A 16 -20.90 -20.26 -7.59
CA GLN A 16 -20.06 -20.47 -6.41
C GLN A 16 -20.26 -19.35 -5.37
N VAL A 17 -20.36 -18.10 -5.81
CA VAL A 17 -20.63 -16.96 -4.92
C VAL A 17 -22.01 -17.05 -4.27
N LEU A 18 -23.03 -17.45 -5.04
CA LEU A 18 -24.40 -17.62 -4.52
C LEU A 18 -24.54 -18.73 -3.47
N ASN A 19 -23.62 -19.70 -3.47
CA ASN A 19 -23.59 -20.79 -2.48
C ASN A 19 -22.78 -20.45 -1.21
N ILE A 20 -22.28 -19.21 -1.06
CA ILE A 20 -21.56 -18.79 0.14
C ILE A 20 -22.57 -18.34 1.21
N ASP A 21 -22.73 -19.16 2.26
CA ASP A 21 -23.61 -18.84 3.40
C ASP A 21 -22.91 -18.02 4.51
N SER A 22 -21.59 -17.81 4.39
CA SER A 22 -20.81 -17.04 5.37
C SER A 22 -20.62 -15.60 4.92
N ARG A 23 -21.12 -14.67 5.75
CA ARG A 23 -20.94 -13.23 5.55
C ARG A 23 -19.46 -12.83 5.50
N ASP A 24 -18.63 -13.37 6.40
CA ASP A 24 -17.19 -13.07 6.45
C ASP A 24 -16.45 -13.46 5.18
N ILE A 25 -16.84 -14.60 4.56
CA ILE A 25 -16.23 -15.06 3.31
C ILE A 25 -16.67 -14.16 2.15
N LEU A 26 -17.94 -13.73 2.15
CA LEU A 26 -18.46 -12.84 1.12
C LEU A 26 -17.80 -11.45 1.18
N GLU A 27 -17.61 -10.90 2.38
CA GLU A 27 -16.92 -9.62 2.59
C GLU A 27 -15.45 -9.70 2.13
N LYS A 28 -14.73 -10.77 2.49
CA LYS A 28 -13.35 -10.99 2.01
C LYS A 28 -13.27 -11.12 0.48
N LEU A 29 -14.22 -11.81 -0.13
CA LEU A 29 -14.28 -11.93 -1.58
C LEU A 29 -14.57 -10.58 -2.25
N GLN A 30 -15.48 -9.80 -1.67
CA GLN A 30 -15.81 -8.46 -2.16
C GLN A 30 -14.59 -7.52 -2.08
N ASP A 31 -13.88 -7.53 -0.96
CA ASP A 31 -12.65 -6.75 -0.79
C ASP A 31 -11.57 -7.19 -1.76
N TYR A 32 -11.38 -8.50 -1.93
CA TYR A 32 -10.42 -9.03 -2.89
C TYR A 32 -10.75 -8.60 -4.33
N LEU A 33 -12.01 -8.72 -4.74
CA LEU A 33 -12.46 -8.26 -6.05
C LEU A 33 -12.24 -6.75 -6.21
N LYS A 34 -12.61 -5.95 -5.20
CA LYS A 34 -12.38 -4.50 -5.19
C LYS A 34 -10.90 -4.18 -5.40
N HIS A 35 -10.00 -4.85 -4.68
CA HIS A 35 -8.56 -4.71 -4.86
C HIS A 35 -8.07 -5.14 -6.24
N LEU A 36 -8.62 -6.21 -6.83
CA LEU A 36 -8.25 -6.63 -8.19
C LEU A 36 -8.68 -5.62 -9.26
N TYR A 37 -9.84 -4.98 -9.09
CA TYR A 37 -10.31 -3.93 -10.00
C TYR A 37 -9.54 -2.63 -9.79
N SER A 38 -9.28 -2.23 -8.55
CA SER A 38 -8.39 -1.10 -8.20
C SER A 38 -6.94 -1.35 -8.60
N GLY A 39 -6.50 -2.60 -8.73
CA GLY A 39 -5.17 -2.97 -9.24
C GLY A 39 -5.05 -2.84 -10.77
N LYS A 40 -6.17 -2.87 -11.51
CA LYS A 40 -6.19 -2.58 -12.96
C LYS A 40 -6.27 -1.09 -13.26
N GLU A 41 -6.82 -0.30 -12.35
CA GLU A 41 -6.73 1.17 -12.34
C GLU A 41 -5.84 1.63 -11.18
N GLY A 42 -4.56 1.24 -11.23
CA GLY A 42 -3.45 1.78 -10.43
C GLY A 42 -3.71 2.00 -8.92
N THR A 43 -3.16 1.12 -8.08
CA THR A 43 -2.68 1.46 -6.72
C THR A 43 -3.48 2.55 -6.00
N THR A 44 -4.77 2.35 -5.79
CA THR A 44 -5.51 3.17 -4.84
C THR A 44 -5.56 2.38 -3.53
N ASN A 45 -4.45 2.41 -2.80
CA ASN A 45 -4.57 2.54 -1.35
C ASN A 45 -5.54 3.70 -1.14
N VAL A 46 -6.52 3.54 -0.25
CA VAL A 46 -7.29 4.68 0.23
C VAL A 46 -6.30 5.52 1.02
N ILE A 47 -5.53 6.36 0.33
CA ILE A 47 -4.67 7.36 0.92
C ILE A 47 -5.66 8.41 1.40
N SER A 48 -5.95 8.43 2.70
CA SER A 48 -6.71 9.53 3.26
C SER A 48 -5.92 10.82 3.02
N GLU A 49 -6.56 11.99 2.94
CA GLU A 49 -5.81 13.27 2.85
C GLU A 49 -4.83 13.41 4.04
N GLU A 50 -5.12 12.75 5.16
CA GLU A 50 -4.26 12.65 6.35
C GLU A 50 -3.02 11.75 6.16
N ASP A 51 -3.02 10.85 5.17
CA ASP A 51 -1.89 9.98 4.81
C ASP A 51 -1.01 10.57 3.69
N THR A 52 -1.30 11.81 3.25
CA THR A 52 -0.48 12.51 2.26
C THR A 52 0.52 13.45 2.92
N ILE A 53 1.79 13.31 2.56
CA ILE A 53 2.87 14.23 2.93
C ILE A 53 3.17 15.18 1.76
N SER A 54 3.33 16.47 2.04
CA SER A 54 3.68 17.47 1.00
C SER A 54 5.12 17.30 0.52
N LYS A 55 5.42 17.80 -0.69
CA LYS A 55 6.81 17.78 -1.22
C LYS A 55 7.72 18.64 -0.37
N GLU A 56 7.20 19.75 0.12
CA GLU A 56 7.89 20.70 0.98
C GLU A 56 8.27 20.04 2.30
N GLU A 57 7.40 19.22 2.87
CA GLU A 57 7.65 18.49 4.12
C GLU A 57 8.69 17.37 3.92
N ILE A 58 8.61 16.62 2.81
CA ILE A 58 9.67 15.67 2.43
C ILE A 58 11.03 16.38 2.32
N LEU A 59 11.07 17.51 1.61
CA LEU A 59 12.31 18.26 1.40
C LEU A 59 12.84 18.86 2.71
N ALA A 60 11.97 19.32 3.60
CA ALA A 60 12.33 19.81 4.92
C ALA A 60 12.97 18.71 5.77
N GLY A 61 12.37 17.51 5.82
CA GLY A 61 12.95 16.37 6.54
C GLY A 61 14.29 15.91 5.98
N ILE A 62 14.47 15.92 4.66
CA ILE A 62 15.76 15.61 4.01
C ILE A 62 16.81 16.67 4.39
N ALA A 63 16.46 17.96 4.34
CA ALA A 63 17.38 19.04 4.68
C ALA A 63 17.84 18.97 6.14
N GLU A 64 16.91 18.68 7.06
CA GLU A 64 17.22 18.48 8.48
C GLU A 64 18.19 17.32 8.68
N GLY A 65 17.91 16.15 8.07
CA GLY A 65 18.79 14.99 8.15
C GLY A 65 20.20 15.25 7.58
N LEU A 66 20.30 16.00 6.48
CA LEU A 66 21.59 16.39 5.91
C LEU A 66 22.37 17.34 6.82
N ASN A 67 21.71 18.30 7.45
CA ASN A 67 22.33 19.20 8.42
C ASN A 67 22.83 18.44 9.66
N GLU A 68 22.04 17.51 10.18
CA GLU A 68 22.45 16.64 11.30
C GLU A 68 23.71 15.84 10.97
N VAL A 69 23.78 15.25 9.77
CA VAL A 69 24.98 14.53 9.29
C VAL A 69 26.17 15.48 9.16
N ALA A 70 25.96 16.69 8.64
CA ALA A 70 27.02 17.69 8.50
C ALA A 70 27.59 18.12 9.86
N GLU A 71 26.75 18.42 10.85
CA GLU A 71 27.19 18.78 12.20
C GLU A 71 27.93 17.64 12.91
N ARG A 72 27.45 16.40 12.75
CA ARG A 72 28.14 15.21 13.29
C ARG A 72 29.54 15.05 12.69
N ARG A 73 29.68 15.26 11.38
CA ARG A 73 30.99 15.23 10.71
C ARG A 73 31.93 16.31 11.25
N ARG A 74 31.42 17.52 11.53
CA ARG A 74 32.22 18.62 12.10
C ARG A 74 32.64 18.35 13.55
N THR A 75 31.73 17.81 14.36
CA THR A 75 31.94 17.60 15.80
C THR A 75 32.59 16.26 16.13
N GLY A 76 32.71 15.35 15.17
CA GLY A 76 33.20 13.98 15.39
C GLY A 76 32.23 13.10 16.18
N THR A 77 30.98 13.56 16.37
CA THR A 77 29.97 12.85 17.16
C THR A 77 29.44 11.66 16.36
N LYS A 78 29.42 10.48 16.99
CA LYS A 78 28.86 9.27 16.38
C LYS A 78 27.34 9.42 16.24
N GLY A 79 26.85 9.38 15.00
CA GLY A 79 25.42 9.40 14.71
C GLY A 79 24.75 8.04 14.84
N ARG A 80 23.41 8.06 14.90
CA ARG A 80 22.60 6.86 14.73
C ARG A 80 22.76 6.32 13.31
N THR A 81 22.80 5.00 13.19
CA THR A 81 22.75 4.32 11.89
C THR A 81 21.32 4.35 11.34
N LEU A 82 21.19 4.26 10.01
CA LEU A 82 19.87 4.13 9.37
C LEU A 82 19.08 2.94 9.91
N ARG A 83 19.76 1.86 10.32
CA ARG A 83 19.12 0.67 10.88
C ARG A 83 18.55 0.90 12.28
N GLU A 84 19.25 1.70 13.11
CA GLU A 84 18.73 2.11 14.42
C GLU A 84 17.50 3.00 14.27
N LEU A 85 17.52 3.94 13.31
CA LEU A 85 16.39 4.81 13.02
C LEU A 85 15.17 4.03 12.51
N ILE A 86 15.36 3.07 11.59
CA ILE A 86 14.27 2.26 11.04
C ILE A 86 13.62 1.37 12.11
N ASN A 87 14.38 0.87 13.09
CA ASN A 87 13.84 0.02 14.15
C ASN A 87 13.03 0.79 15.22
N GLU A 88 13.09 2.12 15.22
CA GLU A 88 12.36 2.99 16.16
C GLU A 88 10.98 3.42 15.62
N LEU A 89 10.69 3.13 14.34
CA LEU A 89 9.42 3.39 13.66
C LEU A 89 8.51 2.15 13.73
#